data_AF-A0A9D7RVX6-F1
#
_entry.id   AF-A0A9D7RVX6-F1
#
_cell.length_a   1.000
_cell.length_b   1.000
_cell.length_c   1.000
_cell.angle_alpha   90.00
_cell.angle_beta   90.00
_cell.angle_gamma   90.00
#
_symmetry.space_group_name_H-M   'P 1'
#
loop_
_entity.id
_entity.type
_entity.pdbx_description
1 polymer ?
#
loop_
_entity_poly.entity_id
_entity_poly.type
_entity_poly.pdbx_seq_one_letter_code
_entity_poly.pdbx_strand_id
1 'polypeptide(L)'
;MSNISQHKARTQQIIEEMGNGDESISYESASFQIEEANSELLAQHVVDTPDEVIDQVFEAFAAMQVRASELGNVTPVEGIRLIGERAKDMFENYRGWEAVEKAVRPHQDKLEKLIEETEGPEHSLA
;
A
#
# COMPACT_ATOMS: atom_id res chain seq x y z
N MET A 1 -15.94 -3.43 18.10
CA MET A 1 -15.22 -2.86 16.93
C MET A 1 -14.06 -3.80 16.68
N SER A 2 -13.89 -4.33 15.45
CA SER A 2 -12.78 -5.27 15.17
C SER A 2 -11.45 -4.52 15.01
N ASN A 3 -10.32 -5.20 15.22
CA ASN A 3 -8.99 -4.64 15.02
C ASN A 3 -8.80 -4.13 13.57
N ILE A 4 -9.40 -4.82 12.60
CA ILE A 4 -9.44 -4.41 11.18
C ILE A 4 -10.19 -3.08 11.00
N SER A 5 -11.36 -2.89 11.63
CA SER A 5 -12.11 -1.63 11.54
C SER A 5 -11.37 -0.45 12.19
N GLN A 6 -10.65 -0.70 13.30
CA GLN A 6 -9.83 0.33 13.96
C GLN A 6 -8.62 0.71 13.11
N HIS A 7 -7.96 -0.28 12.51
CA HIS A 7 -6.87 -0.06 11.57
C HIS A 7 -7.34 0.73 10.33
N LYS A 8 -8.46 0.34 9.70
CA LYS A 8 -9.09 1.09 8.59
C LYS A 8 -9.28 2.57 8.93
N ALA A 9 -9.84 2.85 10.12
CA ALA A 9 -10.07 4.22 10.56
C ALA A 9 -8.76 5.01 10.77
N ARG A 10 -7.74 4.39 11.37
CA ARG A 10 -6.42 5.02 11.59
C ARG A 10 -5.73 5.36 10.26
N THR A 11 -5.69 4.43 9.32
CA THR A 11 -5.07 4.64 8.00
C THR A 11 -5.77 5.76 7.23
N GLN A 12 -7.11 5.78 7.27
CA GLN A 12 -7.88 6.83 6.62
C GLN A 12 -7.60 8.22 7.21
N GLN A 13 -7.46 8.33 8.54
CA GLN A 13 -7.07 9.58 9.19
C GLN A 13 -5.70 10.09 8.71
N ILE A 14 -4.70 9.23 8.62
CA ILE A 14 -3.35 9.61 8.15
C ILE A 14 -3.41 10.17 6.72
N ILE A 15 -4.21 9.55 5.85
CA ILE A 15 -4.38 9.98 4.45
C ILE A 15 -5.11 11.33 4.37
N GLU A 16 -6.14 11.53 5.18
CA GLU A 16 -6.88 12.79 5.26
C GLU A 16 -6.02 13.93 5.78
N GLU A 17 -5.21 13.68 6.82
CA GLU A 17 -4.27 14.64 7.38
C GLU A 17 -3.23 15.11 6.34
N MET A 18 -2.68 14.20 5.54
CA MET A 18 -1.82 14.55 4.39
C MET A 18 -2.55 15.43 3.35
N GLY A 19 -3.88 15.26 3.22
CA GLY A 19 -4.69 15.91 2.21
C GLY A 19 -5.24 17.30 2.55
N ASN A 20 -5.27 17.69 3.82
CA ASN A 20 -6.01 18.86 4.27
C ASN A 20 -5.22 20.19 4.22
N GLY A 21 -4.05 20.20 3.55
CA GLY A 21 -3.25 21.42 3.37
C GLY A 21 -2.64 21.96 4.67
N ASP A 22 -2.69 21.18 5.74
CA ASP A 22 -1.89 21.40 6.95
C ASP A 22 -0.51 20.80 6.64
N GLU A 23 0.53 21.62 6.52
CA GLU A 23 1.90 21.21 6.16
C GLU A 23 2.55 20.27 7.20
N SER A 24 1.78 19.80 8.19
CA SER A 24 2.23 19.04 9.35
C SER A 24 2.60 17.59 9.03
N ILE A 25 2.10 17.00 7.94
CA ILE A 25 2.44 15.63 7.53
C ILE A 25 2.88 15.59 6.06
N SER A 26 4.18 15.34 5.85
CA SER A 26 4.73 15.04 4.53
C SER A 26 4.31 13.65 4.04
N TYR A 27 4.35 13.41 2.73
CA TYR A 27 4.13 12.08 2.14
C TYR A 27 5.03 11.02 2.78
N GLU A 28 6.31 11.35 2.98
CA GLU A 28 7.27 10.46 3.64
C GLU A 28 6.80 10.09 5.06
N SER A 29 6.37 11.08 5.85
CA SER A 29 5.89 10.87 7.22
C SER A 29 4.59 10.05 7.27
N ALA A 30 3.64 10.31 6.36
CA ALA A 30 2.42 9.52 6.23
C ALA A 30 2.75 8.06 5.86
N SER A 31 3.72 7.87 4.96
CA SER A 31 4.15 6.54 4.52
C SER A 31 4.71 5.68 5.66
N PHE A 32 5.53 6.28 6.52
CA PHE A 32 6.07 5.58 7.70
C PHE A 32 4.96 5.21 8.68
N GLN A 33 4.01 6.11 8.94
CA GLN A 33 2.91 5.82 9.88
C GLN A 33 1.98 4.71 9.39
N ILE A 34 1.71 4.65 8.07
CA ILE A 34 0.92 3.58 7.48
C ILE A 34 1.67 2.25 7.51
N GLU A 35 2.98 2.27 7.23
CA GLU A 35 3.84 1.08 7.32
C GLU A 35 3.90 0.51 8.74
N GLU A 36 4.03 1.37 9.76
CA GLU A 36 3.98 0.97 11.17
C GLU A 36 2.61 0.36 11.53
N ALA A 37 1.51 1.02 11.16
CA ALA A 37 0.17 0.52 11.41
C ALA A 37 -0.11 -0.82 10.72
N ASN A 38 0.41 -1.02 9.50
CA ASN A 38 0.33 -2.27 8.76
C ASN A 38 1.17 -3.36 9.43
N SER A 39 2.37 -3.04 9.93
CA SER A 39 3.23 -3.97 10.66
C SER A 39 2.60 -4.41 11.98
N GLU A 40 1.98 -3.49 12.72
CA GLU A 40 1.21 -3.79 13.93
C GLU A 40 0.03 -4.72 13.65
N LEU A 41 -0.66 -4.53 12.53
CA LEU A 41 -1.77 -5.40 12.12
C LEU A 41 -1.27 -6.78 11.74
N LEU A 42 -0.20 -6.89 10.94
CA LEU A 42 0.38 -8.17 10.54
C LEU A 42 0.96 -8.95 11.74
N ALA A 43 1.57 -8.26 12.69
CA ALA A 43 2.10 -8.86 13.93
C ALA A 43 1.02 -9.52 14.79
N GLN A 44 -0.25 -9.10 14.67
CA GLN A 44 -1.37 -9.76 15.35
C GLN A 44 -1.78 -11.09 14.68
N HIS A 45 -1.29 -11.33 13.46
CA HIS A 45 -1.68 -12.46 12.61
C HIS A 45 -0.47 -13.23 12.05
N VAL A 46 0.66 -13.28 12.79
CA VAL A 46 1.94 -13.88 12.35
C VAL A 46 1.82 -15.36 11.93
N VAL A 47 0.98 -16.13 12.61
CA VAL A 47 0.83 -17.57 12.31
C VAL A 47 -0.17 -17.80 11.17
N ASP A 48 -1.24 -17.00 11.11
CA ASP A 48 -2.29 -17.11 10.11
C ASP A 48 -2.93 -15.75 9.79
N THR A 49 -2.29 -15.00 8.91
CA THR A 49 -2.81 -13.78 8.25
C THR A 49 -3.96 -14.12 7.30
N PRO A 50 -5.21 -13.74 7.63
CA PRO A 50 -6.34 -13.91 6.72
C PRO A 50 -6.18 -13.04 5.48
N ASP A 51 -6.75 -13.47 4.34
CA ASP A 51 -6.74 -12.69 3.09
C ASP A 51 -7.30 -11.27 3.29
N GLU A 52 -8.32 -11.11 4.15
CA GLU A 52 -8.90 -9.79 4.50
C GLU A 52 -7.88 -8.82 5.13
N VAL A 53 -6.90 -9.33 5.87
CA VAL A 53 -5.82 -8.51 6.46
C VAL A 53 -4.81 -8.10 5.39
N ILE A 54 -4.52 -9.01 4.46
CA ILE A 54 -3.64 -8.74 3.32
C ILE A 54 -4.27 -7.67 2.43
N ASP A 55 -5.53 -7.84 2.06
CA ASP A 55 -6.32 -6.88 1.30
C ASP A 55 -6.31 -5.50 1.96
N GLN A 56 -6.50 -5.45 3.29
CA GLN A 56 -6.49 -4.20 4.04
C GLN A 56 -5.15 -3.45 3.96
N VAL A 57 -4.02 -4.17 4.09
CA VAL A 57 -2.68 -3.58 3.99
C VAL A 57 -2.45 -3.02 2.58
N PHE A 58 -2.93 -3.71 1.55
CA PHE A 58 -2.87 -3.22 0.18
C PHE A 58 -3.75 -1.99 -0.06
N GLU A 59 -5.00 -2.02 0.41
CA GLU A 59 -5.94 -0.89 0.30
C GLU A 59 -5.35 0.37 0.96
N ALA A 60 -4.70 0.23 2.12
CA ALA A 60 -4.03 1.32 2.83
C ALA A 60 -2.93 1.98 1.99
N PHE A 61 -2.03 1.18 1.41
CA PHE A 61 -0.96 1.70 0.57
C PHE A 61 -1.48 2.31 -0.74
N ALA A 62 -2.49 1.68 -1.37
CA ALA A 62 -3.11 2.20 -2.58
C ALA A 62 -3.77 3.56 -2.35
N ALA A 63 -4.56 3.70 -1.28
CA ALA A 63 -5.25 4.95 -0.96
C ALA A 63 -4.27 6.10 -0.67
N MET A 64 -3.18 5.83 0.05
CA MET A 64 -2.14 6.81 0.32
C MET A 64 -1.45 7.29 -0.98
N GLN A 65 -1.19 6.38 -1.91
CA GLN A 65 -0.46 6.70 -3.15
C GLN A 65 -1.34 7.45 -4.14
N VAL A 66 -2.61 7.09 -4.26
CA VAL A 66 -3.59 7.89 -5.00
C VAL A 66 -3.58 9.31 -4.45
N ARG A 67 -3.66 9.47 -3.12
CA ARG A 67 -3.64 10.80 -2.50
C ARG A 67 -2.31 11.54 -2.74
N ALA A 68 -1.18 10.86 -2.63
CA ALA A 68 0.13 11.44 -2.89
C ALA A 68 0.28 11.90 -4.34
N SER A 69 -0.29 11.15 -5.29
CA SER A 69 -0.35 11.52 -6.70
C SER A 69 -1.25 12.72 -6.95
N GLU A 70 -2.42 12.80 -6.31
CA GLU A 70 -3.31 13.97 -6.40
C GLU A 70 -2.64 15.25 -5.90
N LEU A 71 -1.75 15.12 -4.91
CA LEU A 71 -0.96 16.23 -4.36
C LEU A 71 0.30 16.55 -5.19
N GLY A 72 0.60 15.76 -6.23
CA GLY A 72 1.77 15.94 -7.09
C GLY A 72 3.10 15.50 -6.45
N ASN A 73 3.07 14.74 -5.36
CA ASN A 73 4.27 14.27 -4.66
C ASN A 73 4.96 13.09 -5.37
N VAL A 74 4.18 12.27 -6.07
CA VAL A 74 4.65 11.10 -6.84
C VAL A 74 3.85 11.02 -8.14
N THR A 75 4.44 10.45 -9.19
CA THR A 75 3.66 10.09 -10.38
C THR A 75 2.78 8.86 -10.10
N PRO A 76 1.65 8.66 -10.81
CA PRO A 76 0.84 7.46 -10.64
C PRO A 76 1.63 6.15 -10.79
N VAL A 77 2.51 6.08 -11.79
CA VAL A 77 3.36 4.91 -12.06
C VAL A 77 4.35 4.66 -10.93
N GLU A 78 5.02 5.71 -10.45
CA GLU A 78 5.96 5.63 -9.33
C GLU A 78 5.24 5.22 -8.03
N GLY A 79 4.04 5.75 -7.80
CA GLY A 79 3.20 5.36 -6.67
C GLY A 79 2.83 3.88 -6.70
N ILE A 80 2.42 3.36 -7.87
CA ILE A 80 2.09 1.94 -8.05
C ILE A 80 3.32 1.05 -7.79
N ARG A 81 4.49 1.40 -8.33
CA ARG A 81 5.75 0.64 -8.11
C ARG A 81 6.11 0.57 -6.63
N LEU A 82 6.03 1.70 -5.93
CA LEU A 82 6.36 1.80 -4.50
C LEU A 82 5.43 0.96 -3.62
N ILE A 83 4.14 0.80 -3.98
CA ILE A 83 3.22 -0.10 -3.26
C ILE A 83 3.71 -1.55 -3.37
N GLY A 84 4.04 -1.98 -4.58
CA GLY A 84 4.49 -3.34 -4.85
C GLY A 84 5.75 -3.68 -4.05
N GLU A 85 6.74 -2.78 -4.07
CA GLU A 85 8.00 -2.94 -3.33
C GLU A 85 7.76 -3.00 -1.81
N ARG A 86 6.99 -2.06 -1.23
CA ARG A 86 6.72 -2.06 0.21
C ARG A 86 5.87 -3.23 0.67
N ALA A 87 4.85 -3.60 -0.09
CA ALA A 87 4.04 -4.77 0.25
C ALA A 87 4.91 -6.03 0.24
N LYS A 88 5.76 -6.19 -0.77
CA LYS A 88 6.72 -7.30 -0.84
C LYS A 88 7.63 -7.33 0.38
N ASP A 89 8.31 -6.23 0.69
CA ASP A 89 9.24 -6.14 1.82
C ASP A 89 8.55 -6.45 3.16
N MET A 90 7.32 -5.98 3.35
CA MET A 90 6.54 -6.29 4.54
C MET A 90 6.21 -7.78 4.60
N PHE A 91 5.60 -8.35 3.57
CA PHE A 91 5.13 -9.73 3.65
C PHE A 91 6.26 -10.77 3.66
N GLU A 92 7.40 -10.51 2.99
CA GLU A 92 8.62 -11.35 3.06
C GLU A 92 9.07 -11.62 4.50
N ASN A 93 8.86 -10.64 5.38
CA ASN A 93 9.31 -10.71 6.77
C ASN A 93 8.29 -11.37 7.73
N TYR A 94 7.04 -11.60 7.32
CA TYR A 94 5.97 -12.10 8.20
C TYR A 94 5.47 -13.51 7.88
N ARG A 95 5.74 -14.07 6.70
CA ARG A 95 5.30 -15.43 6.31
C ARG A 95 6.34 -16.14 5.43
N GLY A 96 6.29 -17.47 5.40
CA GLY A 96 7.01 -18.24 4.37
C GLY A 96 6.60 -17.76 2.97
N TRP A 97 7.60 -17.45 2.15
CA TRP A 97 7.49 -16.78 0.85
C TRP A 97 6.40 -17.33 -0.07
N GLU A 98 6.07 -18.63 -0.03
CA GLU A 98 5.02 -19.25 -0.84
C GLU A 98 3.58 -18.76 -0.55
N ALA A 99 3.23 -18.54 0.73
CA ALA A 99 1.88 -18.09 1.09
C ALA A 99 1.70 -16.59 0.77
N VAL A 100 2.78 -15.84 0.90
CA VAL A 100 2.89 -14.43 0.50
C VAL A 100 2.77 -14.31 -0.99
N GLU A 101 3.56 -15.08 -1.75
CA GLU A 101 3.53 -15.05 -3.21
C GLU A 101 2.10 -15.34 -3.69
N LYS A 102 1.43 -16.38 -3.17
CA LYS A 102 0.05 -16.69 -3.58
C LYS A 102 -0.97 -15.57 -3.27
N ALA A 103 -0.82 -14.88 -2.13
CA ALA A 103 -1.75 -13.82 -1.71
C ALA A 103 -1.44 -12.46 -2.37
N VAL A 104 -0.16 -12.17 -2.63
CA VAL A 104 0.31 -10.91 -3.22
C VAL A 104 0.26 -10.96 -4.74
N ARG A 105 0.48 -12.13 -5.37
CA ARG A 105 0.51 -12.28 -6.86
C ARG A 105 -0.68 -11.63 -7.56
N PRO A 106 -1.94 -11.86 -7.13
CA PRO A 106 -3.09 -11.26 -7.82
C PRO A 106 -3.12 -9.73 -7.72
N HIS A 107 -2.49 -9.16 -6.70
CA HIS A 107 -2.38 -7.72 -6.51
C HIS A 107 -1.19 -7.16 -7.30
N GLN A 108 -0.05 -7.87 -7.31
CA GLN A 108 1.09 -7.55 -8.16
C GLN A 108 0.71 -7.58 -9.64
N ASP A 109 0.02 -8.62 -10.12
CA ASP A 109 -0.44 -8.74 -11.51
C ASP A 109 -1.42 -7.59 -11.88
N LYS A 110 -2.28 -7.17 -10.93
CA LYS A 110 -3.16 -6.00 -11.12
C LYS A 110 -2.37 -4.70 -11.21
N LEU A 111 -1.33 -4.54 -10.39
CA LEU A 111 -0.47 -3.36 -10.37
C LEU A 111 0.38 -3.28 -11.65
N GLU A 112 0.97 -4.40 -12.09
CA GLU A 112 1.72 -4.50 -13.35
C GLU A 112 0.83 -4.16 -14.54
N LYS A 113 -0.40 -4.70 -14.59
CA LYS A 113 -1.39 -4.35 -15.61
C LYS A 113 -1.79 -2.87 -15.59
N LEU A 114 -1.98 -2.30 -14.39
CA LEU A 114 -2.26 -0.87 -14.24
C LEU A 114 -1.09 -0.01 -14.72
N ILE A 115 0.16 -0.40 -14.46
CA ILE A 115 1.35 0.28 -14.99
C ILE A 115 1.34 0.23 -16.52
N GLU A 116 1.17 -0.95 -17.12
CA GLU A 116 1.13 -1.11 -18.58
C GLU A 116 0.02 -0.27 -19.24
N GLU A 117 -1.16 -0.21 -18.62
CA GLU A 117 -2.30 0.59 -19.08
C GLU A 117 -2.07 2.10 -18.91
N THR A 118 -1.32 2.52 -17.88
CA THR A 118 -1.03 3.92 -17.58
C THR A 118 0.16 4.45 -18.38
N GLU A 119 1.15 3.61 -18.69
CA GLU A 119 2.28 3.93 -19.56
C GLU A 119 1.90 3.96 -21.05
N GLY A 120 0.86 3.21 -21.45
CA GLY A 120 0.43 3.12 -22.83
C GLY A 120 1.51 2.57 -23.79
N PRO A 121 1.15 2.23 -25.03
CA PRO A 121 2.13 1.73 -26.01
C PRO A 121 3.20 2.75 -26.44
N GLU A 122 3.14 4.00 -25.96
CA GLU A 122 4.10 5.06 -26.32
C GLU A 122 5.44 4.95 -25.58
N HIS A 123 5.55 4.13 -24.52
CA HIS A 123 6.81 3.82 -23.84
C HIS A 123 7.45 2.49 -24.28
N SER A 124 6.86 1.79 -25.24
CA SER A 124 7.37 0.50 -25.77
C SER A 124 8.40 0.62 -26.90
N LEU A 125 9.00 1.80 -27.11
CA LEU A 125 10.10 1.98 -28.08
C LEU A 125 11.11 3.04 -27.62
N ALA A 126 12.12 2.60 -26.85
CA ALA A 126 13.48 3.16 -26.85
C ALA A 126 14.49 2.10 -26.38
#